data_AF-A0A7S0YPR1-F1
#
_entry.id   AF-A0A7S0YPR1-F1
#
_cell.length_a   1.000
_cell.length_b   1.000
_cell.length_c   1.000
_cell.angle_alpha   90.00
_cell.angle_beta   90.00
_cell.angle_gamma   90.00
#
_symmetry.space_group_name_H-M   'P 1'
#
loop_
_entity.id
_entity.type
_entity.pdbx_description
1 polymer ?
#
loop_
_entity_poly.entity_id
_entity_poly.type
_entity_poly.pdbx_seq_one_letter_code
_entity_poly.pdbx_strand_id
1 'polypeptide(L)'
;GSGSACRSVYGGFVKWEMGVKEDGSDSKAHQVAKADHWPDLHALILVVSDEKKKVSSSGGMKISVETSELLAHRAKAVVPPRVKDMEEAVRKRDFQEFARITMQESNSFHATCLDTYPPIFYLNDTSKAVIGTVHELNKNEGEAVAAYTFDAGPNAVVYTLAKHLPKVARALALAFPPAKPGDWEGHI
;
A
#
# COMPACT_ATOMS: atom_id res chain seq x y z
N GLY A 1 2.38 5.26 -22.09
CA GLY A 1 1.31 5.07 -21.08
C GLY A 1 1.93 4.90 -19.70
N SER A 2 1.12 4.76 -18.65
CA SER A 2 1.57 4.37 -17.30
C SER A 2 1.19 2.92 -17.04
N GLY A 3 2.11 2.08 -16.58
CA GLY A 3 1.85 0.65 -16.35
C GLY A 3 0.70 0.41 -15.36
N SER A 4 0.64 1.19 -14.27
CA SER A 4 -0.42 1.07 -13.28
C SER A 4 -1.82 1.43 -13.80
N ALA A 5 -1.91 2.23 -14.88
CA ALA A 5 -3.19 2.66 -15.44
C ALA A 5 -4.04 1.49 -15.95
N CYS A 6 -3.43 0.37 -16.35
CA CYS A 6 -4.17 -0.83 -16.75
C CYS A 6 -5.08 -1.36 -15.62
N ARG A 7 -4.72 -1.14 -14.34
CA ARG A 7 -5.53 -1.61 -13.21
C ARG A 7 -6.74 -0.74 -12.93
N SER A 8 -6.78 0.49 -13.45
CA SER A 8 -7.91 1.41 -13.27
C SER A 8 -9.04 1.20 -14.27
N VAL A 9 -8.91 0.25 -15.22
CA VAL A 9 -9.95 -0.05 -16.21
C VAL A 9 -11.11 -0.87 -15.63
N TYR A 10 -10.92 -1.47 -14.44
CA TYR A 10 -11.94 -2.19 -13.69
C TYR A 10 -12.13 -1.56 -12.30
N GLY A 11 -13.32 -1.68 -11.72
CA GLY A 11 -13.56 -1.39 -10.31
C GLY A 11 -13.20 -2.57 -9.40
N GLY A 12 -13.19 -2.34 -8.08
CA GLY A 12 -12.91 -3.37 -7.07
C GLY A 12 -11.44 -3.75 -6.97
N PHE A 13 -11.17 -5.04 -6.82
CA PHE A 13 -9.82 -5.57 -6.70
C PHE A 13 -9.31 -6.05 -8.05
N VAL A 14 -8.14 -5.56 -8.45
CA VAL A 14 -7.61 -5.76 -9.81
C VAL A 14 -6.16 -6.19 -9.73
N LYS A 15 -5.82 -7.24 -10.48
CA LYS A 15 -4.46 -7.75 -10.63
C LYS A 15 -3.96 -7.41 -12.02
N TRP A 16 -2.72 -6.94 -12.09
CA TRP A 16 -1.98 -6.85 -13.35
C TRP A 16 -1.06 -8.07 -13.45
N GLU A 17 -1.30 -8.92 -14.45
CA GLU A 17 -0.41 -10.03 -14.76
C GLU A 17 0.81 -9.52 -15.50
N MET A 18 1.99 -9.96 -15.07
CA MET A 18 3.25 -9.53 -15.69
C MET A 18 3.34 -9.93 -17.17
N GLY A 19 2.71 -11.05 -17.55
CA GLY A 19 2.87 -11.67 -18.86
C GLY A 19 4.19 -12.43 -18.98
N VAL A 20 4.26 -13.36 -19.93
CA VAL A 20 5.48 -14.12 -20.27
C VAL A 20 5.86 -13.97 -21.74
N LYS A 21 5.00 -13.41 -22.58
CA LYS A 21 5.28 -13.22 -24.01
C LYS A 21 6.08 -11.95 -24.24
N GLU A 22 7.06 -12.02 -25.15
CA GLU A 22 7.91 -10.89 -25.51
C GLU A 22 7.14 -9.72 -26.14
N ASP A 23 6.04 -10.01 -26.83
CA ASP A 23 5.16 -9.01 -27.43
C ASP A 23 4.26 -8.27 -26.42
N GLY A 24 4.28 -8.70 -25.15
CA GLY A 24 3.47 -8.14 -24.07
C GLY A 24 1.96 -8.41 -24.18
N SER A 25 1.52 -9.24 -25.13
CA SER A 25 0.10 -9.48 -25.41
C SER A 25 -0.67 -10.14 -24.25
N ASP A 26 0.04 -10.73 -23.30
CA ASP A 26 -0.49 -11.34 -22.08
C ASP A 26 -0.21 -10.54 -20.80
N SER A 27 0.44 -9.38 -20.90
CA SER A 27 0.63 -8.45 -19.77
C SER A 27 -0.58 -7.54 -19.62
N LYS A 28 -1.58 -7.99 -18.86
CA LYS A 28 -2.90 -7.31 -18.78
C LYS A 28 -3.52 -7.35 -17.40
N ALA A 29 -4.45 -6.44 -17.19
CA ALA A 29 -5.24 -6.40 -15.97
C ALA A 29 -6.43 -7.37 -16.05
N HIS A 30 -6.75 -7.99 -14.91
CA HIS A 30 -8.00 -8.72 -14.71
C HIS A 30 -8.60 -8.39 -13.34
N GLN A 31 -9.93 -8.39 -13.26
CA GLN A 31 -10.65 -8.18 -12.02
C GLN A 31 -10.57 -9.45 -11.16
N VAL A 32 -10.03 -9.32 -9.95
CA VAL A 32 -9.98 -10.38 -8.93
C VAL A 32 -11.32 -10.48 -8.21
N ALA A 33 -11.91 -9.34 -7.89
CA ALA A 33 -13.22 -9.21 -7.28
C ALA A 33 -13.87 -7.86 -7.62
N LYS A 34 -15.21 -7.83 -7.69
CA LYS A 34 -15.97 -6.60 -7.96
C LYS A 34 -15.91 -5.60 -6.80
N ALA A 35 -16.30 -4.36 -7.05
CA ALA A 35 -16.28 -3.30 -6.03
C ALA A 35 -17.20 -3.59 -4.84
N ASP A 36 -18.35 -4.20 -5.09
CA ASP A 36 -19.33 -4.63 -4.08
C ASP A 36 -18.92 -5.94 -3.36
N HIS A 37 -17.79 -6.54 -3.72
CA HIS A 37 -17.33 -7.77 -3.08
C HIS A 37 -16.91 -7.56 -1.64
N TRP A 38 -16.39 -6.40 -1.25
CA TRP A 38 -15.95 -6.15 0.13
C TRP A 38 -16.35 -4.74 0.59
N PRO A 39 -17.66 -4.50 0.79
CA PRO A 39 -18.18 -3.16 1.06
C PRO A 39 -17.71 -2.59 2.40
N ASP A 40 -17.36 -3.47 3.35
CA ASP A 40 -16.85 -3.08 4.66
C ASP A 40 -15.39 -2.64 4.65
N LEU A 41 -14.66 -2.76 3.53
CA LEU A 41 -13.26 -2.33 3.46
C LEU A 41 -13.18 -0.84 3.11
N HIS A 42 -12.59 -0.07 4.00
CA HIS A 42 -12.39 1.38 3.84
C HIS A 42 -10.90 1.71 3.74
N ALA A 43 -10.61 2.81 3.05
CA ALA A 43 -9.27 3.38 2.95
C ALA A 43 -9.29 4.82 3.48
N LEU A 44 -8.40 5.12 4.41
CA LEU A 44 -8.10 6.46 4.89
C LEU A 44 -6.80 6.94 4.23
N ILE A 45 -6.78 8.15 3.68
CA ILE A 45 -5.59 8.72 3.05
C ILE A 45 -5.06 9.84 3.95
N LEU A 46 -3.86 9.65 4.49
CA LEU A 46 -3.16 10.65 5.29
C LEU A 46 -2.18 11.38 4.38
N VAL A 47 -2.54 12.63 4.05
CA VAL A 47 -1.71 13.51 3.24
C VAL A 47 -0.67 14.15 4.17
N VAL A 48 0.56 13.63 4.12
CA VAL A 48 1.65 14.01 5.02
C VAL A 48 2.38 15.26 4.53
N SER A 49 2.50 15.41 3.21
CA SER A 49 3.13 16.57 2.57
C SER A 49 2.72 16.62 1.10
N ASP A 50 2.55 17.83 0.57
CA ASP A 50 2.34 18.07 -0.87
C ASP A 50 3.65 18.39 -1.62
N GLU A 51 4.80 18.30 -0.93
CA GLU A 51 6.09 18.60 -1.53
C GLU A 51 6.40 17.67 -2.70
N LYS A 52 7.00 18.25 -3.76
CA LYS A 52 7.35 17.50 -4.96
C LYS A 52 8.28 16.33 -4.61
N LYS A 53 7.94 15.16 -5.14
CA LYS A 53 8.77 13.95 -5.06
C LYS A 53 10.19 14.26 -5.53
N LYS A 54 11.18 13.98 -4.69
CA LYS A 54 12.61 14.15 -5.03
C LYS A 54 13.03 13.23 -6.19
N VAL A 55 12.44 12.04 -6.25
CA VAL A 55 12.68 11.04 -7.31
C VAL A 55 11.32 10.62 -7.89
N SER A 56 11.20 10.61 -9.22
CA SER A 56 9.98 10.12 -9.89
C SER A 56 9.91 8.60 -9.83
N SER A 57 8.70 8.04 -9.85
CA SER A 57 8.51 6.58 -9.82
C SER A 57 9.23 5.87 -10.97
N SER A 58 9.12 6.39 -12.20
CA SER A 58 9.76 5.78 -13.38
C SER A 58 11.29 5.81 -13.28
N GLY A 59 11.87 6.95 -12.86
CA GLY A 59 13.31 7.06 -12.67
C GLY A 59 13.80 6.18 -11.53
N GLY A 60 13.11 6.21 -10.40
CA GLY A 60 13.46 5.40 -9.23
C GLY A 60 13.41 3.90 -9.51
N MET A 61 12.33 3.41 -10.12
CA MET A 61 12.18 1.99 -10.47
C MET A 61 13.29 1.51 -11.41
N LYS A 62 13.70 2.32 -12.39
CA LYS A 62 14.79 1.96 -13.31
C LYS A 62 16.12 1.77 -12.56
N ILE A 63 16.48 2.73 -11.69
CA ILE A 63 17.73 2.66 -10.92
C ILE A 63 17.68 1.48 -9.94
N SER A 64 16.52 1.21 -9.32
CA SER A 64 16.36 0.04 -8.45
C SER A 64 16.57 -1.27 -9.20
N VAL A 65 16.07 -1.42 -10.43
CA VAL A 65 16.33 -2.60 -11.27
C VAL A 65 17.82 -2.76 -11.57
N GLU A 66 18.53 -1.66 -11.79
CA GLU A 66 19.95 -1.67 -12.13
C GLU A 66 20.87 -1.92 -10.92
N THR A 67 20.45 -1.56 -9.71
CA THR A 67 21.38 -1.45 -8.56
C THR A 67 20.94 -2.14 -7.27
N SER A 68 19.65 -2.43 -7.07
CA SER A 68 19.18 -3.12 -5.86
C SER A 68 19.31 -4.64 -6.02
N GLU A 69 20.19 -5.25 -5.21
CA GLU A 69 20.33 -6.70 -5.13
C GLU A 69 19.07 -7.36 -4.55
N LEU A 70 18.35 -6.67 -3.66
CA LEU A 70 17.11 -7.18 -3.07
C LEU A 70 15.95 -7.24 -4.05
N LEU A 71 15.89 -6.35 -5.06
CA LEU A 71 14.76 -6.27 -5.98
C LEU A 71 14.61 -7.53 -6.84
N ALA A 72 15.72 -8.11 -7.30
CA ALA A 72 15.71 -9.34 -8.09
C ALA A 72 15.11 -10.52 -7.29
N HIS A 73 15.52 -10.68 -6.02
CA HIS A 73 14.94 -11.70 -5.14
C HIS A 73 13.47 -11.43 -4.85
N ARG A 74 13.09 -10.17 -4.58
CA ARG A 74 11.70 -9.76 -4.36
C ARG A 74 10.80 -10.17 -5.52
N ALA A 75 11.19 -9.83 -6.75
CA ALA A 75 10.40 -10.14 -7.94
C ALA A 75 10.27 -11.65 -8.20
N LYS A 76 11.35 -12.41 -7.98
CA LYS A 76 11.39 -13.84 -8.28
C LYS A 76 10.72 -14.72 -7.22
N ALA A 77 10.93 -14.41 -5.94
CA ALA A 77 10.62 -15.33 -4.84
C ALA A 77 9.59 -14.79 -3.84
N VAL A 78 9.45 -13.48 -3.70
CA VAL A 78 8.60 -12.86 -2.67
C VAL A 78 7.22 -12.50 -3.22
N VAL A 79 7.18 -11.82 -4.37
CA VAL A 79 5.92 -11.32 -4.95
C VAL A 79 4.99 -12.45 -5.43
N PRO A 80 5.45 -13.49 -6.15
CA PRO A 80 4.55 -14.51 -6.68
C PRO A 80 3.66 -15.21 -5.64
N PRO A 81 4.18 -15.73 -4.50
CA PRO A 81 3.31 -16.31 -3.47
C PRO A 81 2.42 -15.25 -2.82
N ARG A 82 2.93 -14.04 -2.53
CA ARG A 82 2.12 -12.96 -1.93
C ARG A 82 0.94 -12.53 -2.79
N VAL A 83 1.09 -12.52 -4.12
CA VAL A 83 -0.03 -12.24 -5.03
C VAL A 83 -1.11 -13.30 -4.88
N LYS A 84 -0.75 -14.58 -4.84
CA LYS A 84 -1.71 -15.67 -4.65
C LYS A 84 -2.41 -15.56 -3.29
N ASP A 85 -1.66 -15.33 -2.22
CA ASP A 85 -2.20 -15.23 -0.86
C ASP A 85 -3.11 -13.99 -0.72
N MET A 86 -2.75 -12.86 -1.35
CA MET A 86 -3.59 -11.65 -1.39
C MET A 86 -4.88 -11.88 -2.17
N GLU A 87 -4.84 -12.56 -3.32
CA GLU A 87 -6.04 -12.91 -4.07
C GLU A 87 -6.99 -13.79 -3.23
N GLU A 88 -6.43 -14.73 -2.46
CA GLU A 88 -7.20 -15.57 -1.54
C GLU A 88 -7.78 -14.79 -0.37
N ALA A 89 -6.99 -13.91 0.26
CA ALA A 89 -7.44 -13.03 1.34
C ALA A 89 -8.59 -12.12 0.88
N VAL A 90 -8.50 -11.53 -0.31
CA VAL A 90 -9.56 -10.74 -0.92
C VAL A 90 -10.82 -11.58 -1.15
N ARG A 91 -10.69 -12.77 -1.75
CA ARG A 91 -11.85 -13.65 -2.00
C ARG A 91 -12.55 -14.07 -0.72
N LYS A 92 -11.79 -14.35 0.34
CA LYS A 92 -12.32 -14.76 1.65
C LYS A 92 -12.72 -13.61 2.56
N ARG A 93 -12.44 -12.35 2.18
CA ARG A 93 -12.57 -11.17 3.04
C ARG A 93 -11.78 -11.32 4.35
N ASP A 94 -10.62 -11.97 4.27
CA ASP A 94 -9.72 -12.17 5.41
C ASP A 94 -8.89 -10.90 5.62
N PHE A 95 -9.36 -10.04 6.52
CA PHE A 95 -8.68 -8.79 6.81
C PHE A 95 -7.33 -9.00 7.51
N GLN A 96 -7.16 -10.07 8.30
CA GLN A 96 -5.90 -10.32 9.02
C GLN A 96 -4.79 -10.60 8.02
N GLU A 97 -5.05 -11.49 7.05
CA GLU A 97 -4.08 -11.83 6.01
C GLU A 97 -3.89 -10.68 5.01
N PHE A 98 -4.97 -10.02 4.60
CA PHE A 98 -4.91 -8.81 3.77
C PHE A 98 -4.01 -7.74 4.41
N ALA A 99 -4.22 -7.45 5.70
CA ALA A 99 -3.46 -6.44 6.43
C ALA A 99 -1.98 -6.81 6.53
N ARG A 100 -1.68 -8.06 6.88
CA ARG A 100 -0.32 -8.57 6.99
C ARG A 100 0.44 -8.45 5.68
N ILE A 101 -0.13 -8.93 4.57
CA ILE A 101 0.52 -8.87 3.25
C ILE A 101 0.67 -7.43 2.79
N THR A 102 -0.35 -6.58 2.97
CA THR A 102 -0.31 -5.17 2.57
C THR A 102 0.84 -4.42 3.24
N MET A 103 0.97 -4.55 4.57
CA MET A 103 2.06 -3.89 5.32
C MET A 103 3.44 -4.46 4.94
N GLN A 104 3.56 -5.78 4.79
CA GLN A 104 4.81 -6.42 4.40
C GLN A 104 5.25 -6.05 2.98
N GLU A 105 4.32 -5.93 2.03
CA GLU A 105 4.60 -5.50 0.66
C GLU A 105 5.04 -4.04 0.61
N SER A 106 4.35 -3.16 1.32
CA SER A 106 4.76 -1.75 1.47
C SER A 106 6.19 -1.66 2.00
N ASN A 107 6.48 -2.33 3.12
CA ASN A 107 7.82 -2.33 3.72
C ASN A 107 8.87 -2.89 2.74
N SER A 108 8.58 -4.00 2.07
CA SER A 108 9.51 -4.65 1.16
C SER A 108 9.79 -3.82 -0.09
N PHE A 109 8.80 -3.08 -0.60
CA PHE A 109 9.02 -2.10 -1.65
C PHE A 109 9.97 -0.99 -1.20
N HIS A 110 9.72 -0.36 -0.05
CA HIS A 110 10.59 0.69 0.47
C HIS A 110 11.99 0.19 0.86
N ALA A 111 12.13 -1.09 1.24
CA ALA A 111 13.43 -1.72 1.45
C ALA A 111 14.24 -1.82 0.15
N THR A 112 13.62 -2.18 -0.98
CA THR A 112 14.31 -2.15 -2.29
C THR A 112 14.68 -0.74 -2.75
N CYS A 113 13.87 0.27 -2.38
CA CYS A 113 14.22 1.67 -2.61
C CYS A 113 15.45 2.09 -1.78
N LEU A 114 15.55 1.63 -0.53
CA LEU A 114 16.68 1.89 0.34
C LEU A 114 17.97 1.17 -0.12
N ASP A 115 17.83 -0.03 -0.68
CA ASP A 115 18.93 -0.85 -1.23
C ASP A 115 19.42 -0.37 -2.62
N THR A 116 18.68 0.53 -3.27
CA THR A 116 19.08 1.16 -4.54
C THR A 116 20.30 2.08 -4.33
N TYR A 117 21.16 2.26 -5.34
CA TYR A 117 22.29 3.20 -5.27
C TYR A 117 22.28 4.27 -6.38
N PRO A 118 22.22 5.58 -6.05
CA PRO A 118 22.02 6.15 -4.70
C PRO A 118 20.67 5.76 -4.07
N PRO A 119 20.57 5.73 -2.73
CA PRO A 119 19.37 5.30 -2.03
C PRO A 119 18.18 6.24 -2.28
N ILE A 120 17.00 5.64 -2.38
CA ILE A 120 15.75 6.35 -2.60
C ILE A 120 14.95 6.36 -1.29
N PHE A 121 14.67 7.57 -0.79
CA PHE A 121 13.85 7.78 0.40
C PHE A 121 12.50 8.41 0.02
N TYR A 122 11.45 7.59 0.03
CA TYR A 122 10.07 8.08 -0.10
C TYR A 122 9.41 8.34 1.26
N LEU A 123 9.71 7.49 2.25
CA LEU A 123 9.18 7.63 3.60
C LEU A 123 9.94 8.69 4.39
N ASN A 124 9.20 9.54 5.09
CA ASN A 124 9.75 10.49 6.05
C ASN A 124 9.41 10.07 7.49
N ASP A 125 9.75 10.90 8.47
CA ASP A 125 9.52 10.57 9.88
C ASP A 125 8.04 10.50 10.25
N THR A 126 7.19 11.30 9.60
CA THR A 126 5.73 11.17 9.74
C THR A 126 5.22 9.84 9.18
N SER A 127 5.74 9.38 8.03
CA SER A 127 5.40 8.05 7.50
C SER A 127 5.77 6.94 8.49
N LYS A 128 6.97 7.02 9.11
CA LYS A 128 7.41 6.08 10.14
C LYS A 128 6.55 6.14 11.40
N ALA A 129 6.12 7.34 11.81
CA ALA A 129 5.20 7.51 12.92
C ALA A 129 3.85 6.82 12.65
N VAL A 130 3.29 6.95 11.43
CA VAL A 130 2.06 6.24 11.05
C VAL A 130 2.23 4.72 11.15
N ILE A 131 3.37 4.18 10.71
CA ILE A 131 3.70 2.76 10.87
C ILE A 131 3.65 2.37 12.35
N GLY A 132 4.29 3.15 13.22
CA GLY A 132 4.28 2.94 14.67
C GLY A 132 2.87 2.94 15.27
N THR A 133 2.07 3.97 14.94
CA THR A 133 0.68 4.11 15.41
C THR A 133 -0.18 2.91 15.00
N VAL A 134 -0.08 2.43 13.76
CA VAL A 134 -0.86 1.28 13.29
C VAL A 134 -0.45 -0.02 14.01
N HIS A 135 0.85 -0.25 14.22
CA HIS A 135 1.32 -1.42 14.97
C HIS A 135 0.88 -1.38 16.44
N GLU A 136 0.96 -0.22 17.08
CA GLU A 136 0.48 -0.05 18.46
C GLU A 136 -1.03 -0.28 18.58
N LEU A 137 -1.80 0.25 17.64
CA LEU A 137 -3.25 0.04 17.59
C LEU A 137 -3.60 -1.44 17.43
N ASN A 138 -2.99 -2.13 16.46
CA ASN A 138 -3.20 -3.57 16.25
C ASN A 138 -2.78 -4.39 17.48
N LYS A 139 -1.68 -4.03 18.13
CA LYS A 139 -1.22 -4.67 19.36
C LYS A 139 -2.22 -4.52 20.50
N ASN A 140 -2.77 -3.32 20.69
CA ASN A 140 -3.72 -3.04 21.76
C ASN A 140 -5.06 -3.76 21.57
N GLU A 141 -5.46 -3.98 20.31
CA GLU A 141 -6.68 -4.73 19.98
C GLU A 141 -6.48 -6.25 19.98
N GLY A 142 -5.23 -6.72 19.95
CA GLY A 142 -4.89 -8.14 19.87
C GLY A 142 -5.12 -8.77 18.49
N GLU A 143 -5.53 -7.97 17.50
CA GLU A 143 -5.75 -8.36 16.10
C GLU A 143 -5.44 -7.18 15.16
N ALA A 144 -5.28 -7.45 13.87
CA ALA A 144 -5.16 -6.38 12.88
C ALA A 144 -6.51 -5.67 12.71
N VAL A 145 -6.57 -4.39 13.09
CA VAL A 145 -7.73 -3.50 12.85
C VAL A 145 -7.42 -2.42 11.82
N ALA A 146 -6.14 -2.22 11.50
CA ALA A 146 -5.67 -1.32 10.46
C ALA A 146 -4.44 -1.89 9.72
N ALA A 147 -4.29 -1.53 8.45
CA ALA A 147 -3.13 -1.88 7.63
C ALA A 147 -2.64 -0.65 6.87
N TYR A 148 -1.36 -0.33 6.95
CA TYR A 148 -0.78 0.77 6.18
C TYR A 148 -0.17 0.28 4.86
N THR A 149 -0.16 1.16 3.88
CA THR A 149 0.68 1.05 2.68
C THR A 149 1.12 2.43 2.21
N PHE A 150 2.26 2.47 1.52
CA PHE A 150 2.88 3.69 1.01
C PHE A 150 3.36 3.44 -0.42
N ASP A 151 2.97 4.32 -1.34
CA ASP A 151 3.48 4.35 -2.70
C ASP A 151 4.82 5.10 -2.77
N ALA A 152 5.21 5.59 -3.94
CA ALA A 152 6.37 6.45 -4.16
C ALA A 152 6.17 7.86 -3.58
N GLY A 153 6.02 7.98 -2.26
CA GLY A 153 5.86 9.23 -1.52
C GLY A 153 5.56 9.01 -0.03
N PRO A 154 5.46 10.09 0.76
CA PRO A 154 5.30 9.97 2.22
C PRO A 154 3.85 9.74 2.67
N ASN A 155 2.87 9.91 1.79
CA ASN A 155 1.44 9.76 2.11
C ASN A 155 1.11 8.32 2.47
N ALA A 156 0.41 8.15 3.59
CA ALA A 156 -0.04 6.83 4.02
C ALA A 156 -1.45 6.56 3.50
N VAL A 157 -1.67 5.36 3.01
CA VAL A 157 -3.02 4.80 2.86
C VAL A 157 -3.21 3.78 3.97
N VAL A 158 -4.25 3.95 4.78
CA VAL A 158 -4.59 3.06 5.88
C VAL A 158 -5.90 2.36 5.55
N TYR A 159 -5.84 1.06 5.31
CA TYR A 159 -7.00 0.20 5.18
C TYR A 159 -7.53 -0.22 6.54
N THR A 160 -8.86 -0.27 6.68
CA THR A 160 -9.56 -0.74 7.87
C THR A 160 -10.94 -1.26 7.49
N LEU A 161 -11.60 -1.98 8.41
CA LEU A 161 -12.99 -2.38 8.24
C LEU A 161 -13.93 -1.32 8.81
N ALA A 162 -15.15 -1.22 8.27
CA ALA A 162 -16.18 -0.27 8.70
C ALA A 162 -16.38 -0.25 10.22
N LYS A 163 -16.39 -1.43 10.86
CA LYS A 163 -16.52 -1.58 12.33
C LYS A 163 -15.38 -0.92 13.14
N HIS A 164 -14.20 -0.75 12.54
CA HIS A 164 -13.02 -0.17 13.19
C HIS A 164 -12.72 1.25 12.71
N LEU A 165 -13.39 1.72 11.64
CA LEU A 165 -13.14 3.01 11.00
C LEU A 165 -13.14 4.19 11.99
N PRO A 166 -14.15 4.39 12.88
CA PRO A 166 -14.12 5.50 13.82
C PRO A 166 -12.95 5.43 14.81
N LYS A 167 -12.58 4.22 15.24
CA LYS A 167 -11.46 3.99 16.18
C LYS A 167 -10.13 4.32 15.51
N VAL A 168 -9.90 3.79 14.32
CA VAL A 168 -8.67 4.01 13.54
C VAL A 168 -8.52 5.48 13.20
N ALA A 169 -9.58 6.11 12.68
CA ALA A 169 -9.55 7.51 12.31
C ALA A 169 -9.30 8.43 13.52
N ARG A 170 -9.91 8.15 14.68
CA ARG A 170 -9.64 8.87 15.93
C ARG A 170 -8.20 8.70 16.39
N ALA A 171 -7.65 7.48 16.37
CA ALA A 171 -6.27 7.22 16.78
C ALA A 171 -5.28 8.00 15.89
N LEU A 172 -5.52 8.01 14.58
CA LEU A 172 -4.70 8.76 13.63
C LEU A 172 -4.84 10.28 13.82
N ALA A 173 -6.06 10.80 14.03
CA ALA A 173 -6.28 12.22 14.27
C ALA A 173 -5.65 12.72 15.59
N LEU A 174 -5.59 11.88 16.64
CA LEU A 174 -4.91 12.21 17.88
C LEU A 174 -3.38 12.20 17.73
N ALA A 175 -2.83 11.23 16.99
CA ALA A 175 -1.40 11.14 16.73
C ALA A 175 -0.90 12.21 15.75
N PHE A 176 -1.75 12.60 14.80
CA PHE A 176 -1.47 13.55 13.73
C PHE A 176 -2.58 14.61 13.69
N PRO A 177 -2.61 15.52 14.67
CA PRO A 177 -3.65 16.53 14.75
C PRO A 177 -3.63 17.39 13.48
N PRO A 178 -4.80 17.64 12.86
CA PRO A 178 -4.86 18.48 11.68
C PRO A 178 -4.43 19.91 12.01
N ALA A 179 -3.94 20.61 11.01
CA ALA A 179 -3.50 21.99 11.14
C ALA A 179 -4.61 22.92 11.66
N LYS A 180 -5.88 22.56 11.47
CA LYS A 180 -7.04 23.26 12.04
C LYS A 180 -7.96 22.27 12.79
N PRO A 181 -8.43 22.63 14.01
CA PRO A 181 -9.46 21.87 14.71
C PRO A 181 -10.73 21.75 13.86
N GLY A 182 -11.34 20.56 13.80
CA GLY A 182 -12.60 20.31 13.08
C GLY A 182 -12.47 19.90 11.61
N ASP A 183 -11.28 20.01 10.99
CA ASP A 183 -11.07 19.66 9.57
C ASP A 183 -11.34 18.17 9.24
N TRP A 184 -11.53 17.31 10.24
CA TRP A 184 -11.78 15.87 10.08
C TRP A 184 -13.22 15.44 10.41
N GLU A 185 -14.02 16.30 11.04
CA GLU A 185 -15.36 15.94 11.55
C GLU A 185 -16.37 15.61 10.45
N GLY A 186 -16.12 16.06 9.21
CA GLY A 186 -16.92 15.72 8.02
C GLY A 186 -16.36 14.57 7.17
N HIS A 187 -15.26 13.94 7.59
CA HIS A 187 -14.55 12.90 6.83
C HIS A 187 -14.52 11.52 7.53
N ILE A 188 -15.19 11.38 8.67
CA ILE A 188 -15.35 10.11 9.42
C ILE A 188 -16.82 9.76 9.54
#